data_AF-A0A9D7NWL7-F1
#
_entry.id   AF-A0A9D7NWL7-F1
#
_cell.length_a   1.000
_cell.length_b   1.000
_cell.length_c   1.000
_cell.angle_alpha   90.00
_cell.angle_beta   90.00
_cell.angle_gamma   90.00
#
_symmetry.space_group_name_H-M   'P 1'
#
loop_
_entity.id
_entity.type
_entity.pdbx_description
1 polymer ?
#
loop_
_entity_poly.entity_id
_entity_poly.type
_entity_poly.pdbx_seq_one_letter_code
_entity_poly.pdbx_strand_id
1 'polypeptide(L)'
;MKKRSKRVVRAALPPMLIMDTVRPEHGIREQSALLAMRSGWAVSQHYMDLVECRMILVVALEIARDKSPQDPDIDRMLSEAQCADKALSAIRRRAGQGKMRATHDEAELIERMLNFSAAYWRTKSSSTFAEAFAGMQRVNSVWQAKSAQKAA
;
A
#
# COMPACT_ATOMS: atom_id res chain seq x y z
N MET A 1 -14.73 -0.03 49.23
CA MET A 1 -15.38 0.00 47.90
C MET A 1 -14.40 0.62 46.89
N LYS A 2 -13.74 -0.17 46.03
CA LYS A 2 -12.81 0.38 45.01
C LYS A 2 -13.62 0.94 43.83
N LYS A 3 -13.53 2.26 43.59
CA LYS A 3 -14.16 2.93 42.44
C LYS A 3 -13.52 2.41 41.15
N ARG A 4 -14.25 1.59 40.37
CA ARG A 4 -13.89 1.25 38.98
C ARG A 4 -14.15 2.49 38.11
N SER A 5 -13.10 3.07 37.55
CA SER A 5 -13.26 4.08 36.50
C SER A 5 -13.85 3.41 35.25
N LYS A 6 -14.96 3.97 34.76
CA LYS A 6 -15.60 3.54 33.50
C LYS A 6 -14.61 3.84 32.37
N ARG A 7 -14.10 2.81 31.71
CA ARG A 7 -13.24 2.96 30.52
C ARG A 7 -14.07 3.67 29.43
N VAL A 8 -13.71 4.90 29.11
CA VAL A 8 -14.32 5.65 28.00
C VAL A 8 -13.87 4.97 26.71
N VAL A 9 -14.77 4.23 26.07
CA VAL A 9 -14.57 3.71 24.71
C VAL A 9 -14.77 4.89 23.77
N ARG A 10 -13.68 5.46 23.24
CA ARG A 10 -13.76 6.42 22.14
C ARG A 10 -14.30 5.68 20.92
N ALA A 11 -15.35 6.21 20.31
CA ALA A 11 -15.88 5.70 19.06
C ALA A 11 -14.74 5.66 18.02
N ALA A 12 -14.54 4.49 17.41
CA ALA A 12 -13.65 4.36 16.26
C ALA A 12 -14.23 5.27 15.14
N LEU A 13 -13.37 6.12 14.56
CA LEU A 13 -13.76 6.94 13.42
C LEU A 13 -14.29 6.04 12.29
N PRO A 14 -15.28 6.51 11.51
CA PRO A 14 -15.81 5.74 10.40
C PRO A 14 -14.70 5.27 9.45
N PRO A 15 -14.79 4.04 8.92
CA PRO A 15 -13.74 3.39 8.13
C PRO A 15 -13.10 4.21 6.99
N MET A 16 -13.86 5.09 6.32
CA MET A 16 -13.30 5.93 5.24
C MET A 16 -12.47 7.11 5.74
N LEU A 17 -12.68 7.54 6.99
CA LEU A 17 -11.97 8.67 7.57
C LEU A 17 -10.52 8.36 7.94
N ILE A 18 -10.08 7.09 7.99
CA ILE A 18 -8.72 6.78 8.51
C ILE A 18 -7.63 7.06 7.47
N MET A 19 -7.87 6.73 6.19
CA MET A 19 -7.00 7.22 5.11
C MET A 19 -7.11 8.75 4.96
N ASP A 20 -8.33 9.30 5.06
CA ASP A 20 -8.57 10.75 4.93
C ASP A 20 -8.03 11.60 6.10
N THR A 21 -7.83 11.02 7.28
CA THR A 21 -7.35 11.75 8.47
C THR A 21 -5.84 11.64 8.69
N VAL A 22 -5.18 10.62 8.12
CA VAL A 22 -3.73 10.44 8.26
C VAL A 22 -2.99 10.94 7.01
N ARG A 23 -3.45 10.57 5.81
CA ARG A 23 -2.86 10.98 4.51
C ARG A 23 -3.93 10.87 3.38
N PRO A 24 -4.90 11.80 3.28
CA PRO A 24 -5.94 11.77 2.23
C PRO A 24 -5.34 11.78 0.82
N GLU A 25 -4.15 12.38 0.69
CA GLU A 25 -3.38 12.43 -0.54
C GLU A 25 -3.03 11.04 -1.10
N HIS A 26 -2.89 10.00 -0.26
CA HIS A 26 -2.53 8.66 -0.74
C HIS A 26 -3.63 8.02 -1.58
N GLY A 27 -4.88 8.02 -1.08
CA GLY A 27 -6.01 7.44 -1.83
C GLY A 27 -6.24 8.16 -3.16
N ILE A 28 -6.13 9.49 -3.18
CA ILE A 28 -6.26 10.29 -4.41
C ILE A 28 -5.11 10.01 -5.39
N ARG A 29 -3.87 9.93 -4.90
CA ARG A 29 -2.68 9.64 -5.72
C ARG A 29 -2.75 8.24 -6.33
N GLU A 30 -3.16 7.24 -5.55
CA GLU A 30 -3.31 5.85 -6.02
C GLU A 30 -4.32 5.73 -7.17
N GLN A 31 -5.50 6.32 -7.00
CA GLN A 31 -6.53 6.31 -8.05
C GLN A 31 -6.10 7.11 -9.27
N SER A 32 -5.46 8.27 -9.07
CA SER A 32 -4.92 9.09 -10.15
C SER A 32 -3.82 8.35 -10.92
N ALA A 33 -2.95 7.64 -10.22
CA ALA A 33 -1.88 6.85 -10.80
C ALA A 33 -2.42 5.66 -11.63
N LEU A 34 -3.42 4.94 -11.12
CA LEU A 34 -4.09 3.88 -11.88
C LEU A 34 -4.75 4.44 -13.15
N LEU A 35 -5.49 5.55 -13.04
CA LEU A 35 -6.12 6.20 -14.18
C LEU A 35 -5.08 6.63 -15.22
N ALA A 36 -3.96 7.20 -14.77
CA ALA A 36 -2.85 7.60 -15.63
C ALA A 36 -2.25 6.39 -16.39
N MET A 37 -2.09 5.25 -15.71
CA MET A 37 -1.57 4.02 -16.33
C MET A 37 -2.55 3.44 -17.36
N ARG A 38 -3.86 3.44 -17.06
CA ARG A 38 -4.90 3.00 -18.02
C ARG A 38 -4.94 3.88 -19.26
N SER A 39 -4.80 5.18 -19.05
CA SER A 39 -4.91 6.20 -20.09
C SER A 39 -3.59 6.43 -20.86
N GLY A 40 -2.49 5.77 -20.46
CA GLY A 40 -1.21 5.82 -21.16
C GLY A 40 -0.44 7.13 -21.01
N TRP A 41 -0.72 7.93 -19.98
CA TRP A 41 0.02 9.16 -19.67
C TRP A 41 0.77 9.08 -18.34
N ALA A 42 0.89 7.89 -17.74
CA ALA A 42 1.62 7.76 -16.49
C ALA A 42 3.11 8.06 -16.63
N VAL A 43 3.59 8.94 -15.74
CA VAL A 43 5.01 9.23 -15.50
C VAL A 43 5.55 8.41 -14.34
N SER A 44 6.87 8.49 -14.12
CA SER A 44 7.57 7.78 -13.03
C SER A 44 6.96 8.02 -11.65
N GLN A 45 6.43 9.21 -11.38
CA GLN A 45 5.81 9.51 -10.09
C GLN A 45 4.58 8.62 -9.82
N HIS A 46 3.69 8.43 -10.79
CA HIS A 46 2.53 7.56 -10.62
C HIS A 46 2.92 6.10 -10.33
N TYR A 47 4.01 5.64 -10.95
CA TYR A 47 4.56 4.32 -10.63
C TYR A 47 5.06 4.24 -9.19
N MET A 48 5.81 5.26 -8.76
CA MET A 48 6.29 5.33 -7.38
C MET A 48 5.14 5.36 -6.37
N ASP A 49 4.07 6.10 -6.65
CA ASP A 49 2.89 6.16 -5.78
C ASP A 49 2.23 4.77 -5.61
N LEU A 50 2.11 3.99 -6.69
CA LEU A 50 1.55 2.63 -6.64
C LEU A 50 2.49 1.62 -5.95
N VAL A 51 3.81 1.75 -6.16
CA VAL A 51 4.81 0.95 -5.46
C VAL A 51 4.79 1.25 -3.96
N GLU A 52 4.70 2.52 -3.58
CA GLU A 52 4.61 2.96 -2.19
C GLU A 52 3.36 2.39 -1.52
N CYS A 53 2.18 2.54 -2.14
CA CYS A 53 0.94 1.94 -1.67
C CYS A 53 1.10 0.43 -1.44
N ARG A 54 1.66 -0.29 -2.41
CA ARG A 54 1.92 -1.72 -2.29
C ARG A 54 2.83 -2.03 -1.10
N MET A 55 3.93 -1.31 -0.96
CA MET A 55 4.89 -1.56 0.12
C MET A 55 4.27 -1.33 1.50
N ILE A 56 3.50 -0.25 1.68
CA ILE A 56 2.80 0.03 2.93
C ILE A 56 1.82 -1.11 3.25
N LEU A 57 1.05 -1.57 2.25
CA LEU A 57 0.14 -2.70 2.40
C LEU A 57 0.88 -3.98 2.80
N VAL A 58 1.95 -4.35 2.09
CA VAL A 58 2.73 -5.56 2.37
C VAL A 58 3.31 -5.52 3.79
N VAL A 59 3.94 -4.41 4.20
CA VAL A 59 4.47 -4.28 5.56
C VAL A 59 3.35 -4.44 6.60
N ALA A 60 2.19 -3.85 6.35
CA ALA A 60 1.06 -3.96 7.28
C ALA A 60 0.52 -5.39 7.37
N LEU A 61 0.46 -6.11 6.25
CA LEU A 61 0.03 -7.51 6.18
C LEU A 61 1.04 -8.43 6.85
N GLU A 62 2.34 -8.18 6.69
CA GLU A 62 3.41 -8.92 7.37
C GLU A 62 3.31 -8.75 8.90
N ILE A 63 3.13 -7.51 9.39
CA ILE A 63 2.88 -7.25 10.82
C ILE A 63 1.62 -7.97 11.32
N ALA A 64 0.58 -8.03 10.49
CA ALA A 64 -0.66 -8.73 10.84
C ALA A 64 -0.47 -10.26 10.84
N ARG A 65 0.31 -10.80 9.89
CA ARG A 65 0.64 -12.22 9.79
C ARG A 65 1.44 -12.70 10.99
N ASP A 66 2.39 -11.90 11.48
CA ASP A 66 3.14 -12.21 12.69
C ASP A 66 2.23 -12.34 13.92
N LYS A 67 1.12 -11.59 13.95
CA LYS A 67 0.12 -11.62 15.03
C LYS A 67 -0.91 -12.74 14.83
N SER A 68 -1.21 -13.10 13.58
CA SER A 68 -2.20 -14.11 13.18
C SER A 68 -1.69 -14.96 12.01
N PRO A 69 -0.82 -15.96 12.25
CA PRO A 69 -0.12 -16.68 11.18
C PRO A 69 -0.99 -17.58 10.30
N GLN A 70 -2.24 -17.85 10.70
CA GLN A 70 -3.16 -18.76 10.02
C GLN A 70 -4.38 -18.02 9.44
N ASP A 71 -4.31 -16.70 9.27
CA ASP A 71 -5.39 -15.91 8.70
C ASP A 71 -5.35 -15.99 7.15
N PRO A 72 -6.29 -16.72 6.51
CA PRO A 72 -6.28 -16.93 5.06
C PRO A 72 -6.55 -15.64 4.27
N ASP A 73 -7.18 -14.64 4.89
CA ASP A 73 -7.43 -13.35 4.23
C ASP A 73 -6.13 -12.55 4.09
N ILE A 74 -5.22 -12.65 5.07
CA ILE A 74 -3.90 -12.02 5.01
C ILE A 74 -3.09 -12.63 3.86
N ASP A 75 -3.05 -13.95 3.76
CA ASP A 75 -2.32 -14.65 2.70
C ASP A 75 -2.87 -14.34 1.31
N ARG A 76 -4.21 -14.26 1.18
CA ARG A 76 -4.86 -13.83 -0.06
C ARG A 76 -4.45 -12.42 -0.45
N MET A 77 -4.47 -11.47 0.48
CA MET A 77 -4.10 -10.08 0.22
C MET A 77 -2.61 -9.95 -0.14
N LEU A 78 -1.73 -10.74 0.49
CA LEU A 78 -0.32 -10.81 0.13
C LEU A 78 -0.13 -11.33 -1.29
N SER A 79 -0.87 -12.37 -1.69
CA SER A 79 -0.83 -12.92 -3.05
C SER A 79 -1.26 -11.88 -4.10
N GLU A 80 -2.33 -11.13 -3.84
CA GLU A 80 -2.81 -10.07 -4.72
C GLU A 80 -1.78 -8.93 -4.85
N ALA A 81 -1.14 -8.54 -3.74
CA ALA A 81 -0.04 -7.58 -3.76
C ALA A 81 1.17 -8.09 -4.55
N GLN A 82 1.45 -9.39 -4.57
CA GLN A 82 2.50 -9.98 -5.42
C GLN A 82 2.13 -9.97 -6.90
N CYS A 83 0.87 -10.24 -7.24
CA CYS A 83 0.41 -10.16 -8.63
C CYS A 83 0.49 -8.72 -9.16
N ALA A 84 0.09 -7.73 -8.37
CA ALA A 84 0.24 -6.32 -8.72
C ALA A 84 1.72 -5.91 -8.89
N ASP A 85 2.64 -6.46 -8.08
CA ASP A 85 4.10 -6.22 -8.25
C ASP A 85 4.62 -6.69 -9.61
N LYS A 86 4.17 -7.86 -10.04
CA LYS A 86 4.54 -8.44 -11.33
C LYS A 86 4.02 -7.57 -12.47
N ALA A 87 2.78 -7.08 -12.34
CA ALA A 87 2.18 -6.14 -13.31
C ALA A 87 2.97 -4.82 -13.37
N LEU A 88 3.24 -4.19 -12.22
CA LEU A 88 4.03 -2.96 -12.13
C LEU A 88 5.44 -3.14 -12.72
N SER A 89 6.11 -4.25 -12.39
CA SER A 89 7.43 -4.59 -12.93
C SER A 89 7.40 -4.77 -14.45
N ALA A 90 6.37 -5.42 -14.98
CA ALA A 90 6.18 -5.59 -16.41
C ALA A 90 5.95 -4.27 -17.13
N ILE A 91 5.10 -3.40 -16.58
CA ILE A 91 4.85 -2.04 -17.08
C ILE A 91 6.15 -1.24 -17.10
N ARG A 92 6.90 -1.25 -15.99
CA ARG A 92 8.16 -0.50 -15.87
C ARG A 92 9.19 -0.96 -16.90
N ARG A 93 9.34 -2.27 -17.08
CA ARG A 93 10.24 -2.88 -18.07
C ARG A 93 9.84 -2.51 -19.49
N ARG A 94 8.55 -2.54 -19.82
CA ARG A 94 8.04 -2.18 -21.15
C ARG A 94 8.20 -0.70 -21.44
N ALA A 95 8.04 0.16 -20.44
CA ALA A 95 8.12 1.61 -20.61
C ALA A 95 9.55 2.12 -20.85
N GLY A 96 10.57 1.48 -20.26
CA GLY A 96 11.95 1.98 -20.35
C GLY A 96 12.07 3.41 -19.78
N GLN A 97 12.37 4.40 -20.63
CA GLN A 97 12.32 5.84 -20.27
C GLN A 97 11.03 6.55 -20.73
N GLY A 98 10.14 5.84 -21.41
CA GLY A 98 8.89 6.38 -21.95
C GLY A 98 7.73 6.37 -20.97
N LYS A 99 6.54 6.72 -21.50
CA LYS A 99 5.29 6.73 -20.74
C LYS A 99 4.89 5.31 -20.32
N MET A 100 4.43 5.19 -19.09
CA MET A 100 3.94 3.92 -18.55
C MET A 100 2.48 3.71 -18.93
N ARG A 101 2.19 2.58 -19.57
CA ARG A 101 0.83 2.17 -19.94
C ARG A 101 0.60 0.75 -19.49
N ALA A 102 -0.49 0.53 -18.78
CA ALA A 102 -0.95 -0.80 -18.39
C ALA A 102 -1.79 -1.43 -19.50
N THR A 103 -1.69 -2.76 -19.66
CA THR A 103 -2.71 -3.54 -20.36
C THR A 103 -3.98 -3.62 -19.50
N HIS A 104 -5.05 -4.18 -20.06
CA HIS A 104 -6.29 -4.39 -19.30
C HIS A 104 -6.04 -5.25 -18.05
N ASP A 105 -5.43 -6.42 -18.23
CA ASP A 105 -5.17 -7.37 -17.14
C ASP A 105 -4.22 -6.79 -16.08
N GLU A 106 -3.19 -6.04 -16.49
CA GLU A 106 -2.27 -5.38 -15.56
C GLU A 106 -2.98 -4.31 -14.74
N ALA A 107 -3.84 -3.51 -15.38
CA ALA A 107 -4.63 -2.51 -14.69
C ALA A 107 -5.62 -3.14 -13.71
N GLU A 108 -6.23 -4.27 -14.06
CA GLU A 108 -7.16 -5.01 -13.19
C GLU A 108 -6.45 -5.59 -11.96
N LEU A 109 -5.22 -6.09 -12.11
CA LEU A 109 -4.40 -6.56 -10.98
C LEU A 109 -4.07 -5.40 -10.01
N ILE A 110 -3.69 -4.25 -10.54
CA ILE A 110 -3.41 -3.06 -9.73
C ILE A 110 -4.70 -2.58 -9.04
N GLU A 111 -5.81 -2.52 -9.76
CA GLU A 111 -7.11 -2.13 -9.22
C GLU A 111 -7.58 -3.07 -8.09
N ARG A 112 -7.43 -4.38 -8.25
CA ARG A 112 -7.71 -5.35 -7.18
C ARG A 112 -6.88 -5.09 -5.93
N MET A 113 -5.58 -4.86 -6.08
CA MET A 113 -4.71 -4.51 -4.95
C MET A 113 -5.18 -3.23 -4.26
N LEU A 114 -5.52 -2.17 -5.00
CA LEU A 114 -6.00 -0.91 -4.42
C LEU A 114 -7.33 -1.09 -3.68
N ASN A 115 -8.25 -1.89 -4.23
CA ASN A 115 -9.51 -2.22 -3.57
C ASN A 115 -9.30 -2.99 -2.27
N PHE A 116 -8.38 -3.97 -2.26
CA PHE A 116 -8.00 -4.67 -1.04
C PHE A 116 -7.31 -3.76 -0.03
N SER A 117 -6.41 -2.89 -0.48
CA SER A 117 -5.76 -1.88 0.36
C SER A 117 -6.82 -1.01 1.04
N ALA A 118 -7.73 -0.41 0.27
CA ALA A 118 -8.79 0.43 0.80
C ALA A 118 -9.68 -0.33 1.80
N ALA A 119 -10.04 -1.58 1.51
CA ALA A 119 -10.82 -2.42 2.41
C ALA A 119 -10.06 -2.77 3.70
N TYR A 120 -8.76 -3.05 3.61
CA TYR A 120 -7.90 -3.34 4.75
C TYR A 120 -7.87 -2.13 5.70
N TRP A 121 -7.46 -0.97 5.17
CA TRP A 121 -7.25 0.24 5.95
C TRP A 121 -8.51 0.79 6.60
N ARG A 122 -9.67 0.52 6.00
CA ARG A 122 -10.99 0.79 6.59
C ARG A 122 -11.20 0.16 7.98
N THR A 123 -10.56 -0.96 8.26
CA THR A 123 -10.75 -1.71 9.52
C THR A 123 -9.62 -1.53 10.52
N LYS A 124 -8.56 -0.80 10.16
CA LYS A 124 -7.35 -0.67 10.99
C LYS A 124 -7.26 0.70 11.63
N SER A 125 -6.57 0.80 12.76
CA SER A 125 -6.31 2.08 13.42
C SER A 125 -5.25 2.88 12.68
N SER A 126 -5.30 4.21 12.84
CA SER A 126 -4.26 5.13 12.34
C SER A 126 -2.85 4.76 12.82
N SER A 127 -2.72 4.16 14.02
CA SER A 127 -1.44 3.71 14.55
C SER A 127 -0.84 2.55 13.75
N THR A 128 -1.67 1.64 13.24
CA THR A 128 -1.22 0.53 12.38
C THR A 128 -0.70 1.07 11.05
N PHE A 129 -1.36 2.08 10.48
CA PHE A 129 -0.87 2.74 9.27
C PHE A 129 0.47 3.43 9.51
N ALA A 130 0.61 4.19 10.61
CA ALA A 130 1.85 4.86 10.97
C ALA A 130 3.01 3.87 11.18
N GLU A 131 2.75 2.74 11.85
CA GLU A 131 3.72 1.66 12.04
C GLU A 131 4.17 1.06 10.70
N ALA A 132 3.22 0.76 9.81
CA ALA A 132 3.52 0.21 8.48
C ALA A 132 4.29 1.20 7.61
N PHE A 133 3.93 2.49 7.64
CA PHE A 133 4.63 3.55 6.92
C PHE A 133 6.08 3.71 7.42
N ALA A 134 6.28 3.74 8.74
CA ALA A 134 7.62 3.77 9.31
C ALA A 134 8.44 2.51 8.98
N GLY A 135 7.79 1.34 8.90
CA GLY A 135 8.41 0.10 8.43
C GLY A 135 8.84 0.19 6.98
N MET A 136 7.99 0.71 6.09
CA MET A 136 8.32 0.96 4.68
C MET A 136 9.51 1.91 4.55
N GLN A 137 9.52 3.03 5.27
CA GLN A 137 10.64 3.98 5.23
C GLN A 137 11.97 3.33 5.62
N ARG A 138 11.97 2.44 6.62
CA ARG A 138 13.15 1.66 7.01
C ARG A 138 13.61 0.71 5.91
N VAL A 139 12.68 0.03 5.23
CA VAL A 139 13.02 -0.86 4.10
C VAL A 139 13.63 -0.04 2.95
N ASN A 140 13.05 1.11 2.64
CA ASN A 140 13.52 1.98 1.56
C ASN A 140 14.92 2.55 1.86
N SER A 141 15.19 3.00 3.09
CA SER A 141 16.51 3.52 3.45
C SER A 141 17.61 2.44 3.36
N VAL A 142 17.32 1.21 3.77
CA VAL A 142 18.23 0.07 3.60
C VAL A 142 18.48 -0.23 2.12
N TRP A 143 17.45 -0.17 1.28
CA TRP A 143 17.60 -0.40 -0.16
C TRP A 143 18.42 0.69 -0.84
N GLN A 144 18.21 1.96 -0.48
CA GLN A 144 19.01 3.09 -0.97
C GLN A 144 20.49 2.95 -0.56
N ALA A 145 20.76 2.60 0.69
CA ALA A 145 22.13 2.38 1.17
C ALA A 145 22.83 1.24 0.40
N LYS A 146 22.15 0.12 0.17
CA LYS A 146 22.68 -1.00 -0.64
C LYS A 146 22.93 -0.62 -2.09
N SER A 147 22.06 0.20 -2.66
CA SER A 147 22.18 0.67 -4.06
C SER A 147 23.35 1.64 -4.23
N ALA A 148 23.58 2.51 -3.24
CA ALA A 148 24.74 3.40 -3.21
C ALA A 148 26.06 2.63 -3.09
N GLN A 149 26.12 1.56 -2.28
CA GLN A 149 27.30 0.71 -2.16
C GLN A 149 27.64 -0.07 -3.44
N LYS A 150 26.65 -0.40 -4.27
CA LYS A 150 26.87 -1.12 -5.54
C LYS A 150 27.30 -0.19 -6.69
N ALA A 151 27.11 1.12 -6.53
CA ALA A 151 27.47 2.14 -7.50
C ALA A 151 28.85 2.80 -7.22
N ALA A 152 29.45 2.51 -6.07
CA ALA A 152 30.80 2.89 -5.67
C ALA A 152 31.80 1.76 -5.99
#